data_AF-A0A7S0NTM3-F1
#
_entry.id   AF-A0A7S0NTM3-F1
#
_cell.length_a   1.000
_cell.length_b   1.000
_cell.length_c   1.000
_cell.angle_alpha   90.00
_cell.angle_beta   90.00
_cell.angle_gamma   90.00
#
_symmetry.space_group_name_H-M   'P 1'
#
loop_
_entity.id
_entity.type
_entity.pdbx_description
1 polymer ?
#
loop_
_entity_poly.entity_id
_entity_poly.type
_entity_poly.pdbx_seq_one_letter_code
_entity_poly.pdbx_strand_id
1 'polypeptide(L)'
;ERFKEKDNKERSVQERASFHASFARVLGANRGAFENANMSGEELRGHIGKAQDDLNPLRVRTLFRAIPPAELALLDMSAGHGHPEALLVDNLLVPPVPIRPSVVADPTRGSNEDDLTVKLAEVVAVNNIIRTAMAGGKANVQNVMDDWDY
;
A
#
# COMPACT_ATOMS: atom_id res chain seq x y z
N GLU A 1 -7.08 12.70 40.60
CA GLU A 1 -7.75 12.96 39.32
C GLU A 1 -8.07 11.65 38.58
N ARG A 2 -9.10 10.92 39.03
CA ARG A 2 -9.40 9.53 38.62
C ARG A 2 -10.53 9.45 37.57
N PHE A 3 -10.75 10.54 36.82
CA PHE A 3 -11.97 10.80 36.05
C PHE A 3 -11.83 10.70 34.52
N LYS A 4 -10.67 10.25 33.99
CA LYS A 4 -10.46 10.14 32.52
C LYS A 4 -10.22 8.73 32.00
N GLU A 5 -9.96 7.76 32.87
CA GLU A 5 -9.54 6.41 32.47
C GLU A 5 -10.72 5.48 32.14
N LYS A 6 -11.87 5.66 32.81
CA LYS A 6 -13.09 4.90 32.54
C LYS A 6 -13.74 5.30 31.21
N ASP A 7 -13.85 6.60 30.95
CA ASP A 7 -14.40 7.14 29.70
C ASP A 7 -13.62 6.66 28.47
N ASN A 8 -12.29 6.55 28.58
CA ASN A 8 -11.44 6.09 27.47
C ASN A 8 -11.59 4.58 27.20
N LYS A 9 -11.82 3.79 28.27
CA LYS A 9 -12.10 2.36 28.15
C LYS A 9 -13.47 2.10 27.53
N GLU A 10 -14.48 2.88 27.89
CA GLU A 10 -15.81 2.76 27.32
C GLU A 10 -15.84 3.20 25.84
N ARG A 11 -15.13 4.29 25.49
CA ARG A 11 -14.92 4.70 24.09
C ARG A 11 -14.26 3.62 23.25
N SER A 12 -13.14 3.07 23.71
CA SER A 12 -12.40 2.04 22.95
C SER A 12 -13.22 0.76 22.75
N VAL A 13 -14.06 0.38 23.72
CA VAL A 13 -15.00 -0.75 23.57
C VAL A 13 -16.09 -0.41 22.56
N GLN A 14 -16.62 0.81 22.58
CA GLN A 14 -17.65 1.26 21.65
C GLN A 14 -17.11 1.41 20.21
N GLU A 15 -15.87 1.86 20.05
CA GLU A 15 -15.17 1.94 18.76
C GLU A 15 -14.83 0.55 18.21
N ARG A 16 -14.42 -0.39 19.06
CA ARG A 16 -14.27 -1.80 18.65
C ARG A 16 -15.59 -2.41 18.21
N ALA A 17 -16.67 -2.16 18.96
CA ALA A 17 -18.00 -2.64 18.61
C ALA A 17 -18.50 -2.02 17.30
N SER A 18 -18.28 -0.71 17.08
CA SER A 18 -18.66 -0.03 15.85
C SER A 18 -17.83 -0.50 14.64
N PHE A 19 -16.54 -0.80 14.85
CA PHE A 19 -15.66 -1.40 13.84
C PHE A 19 -16.15 -2.79 13.43
N HIS A 20 -16.44 -3.68 14.41
CA HIS A 20 -16.99 -5.00 14.13
C HIS A 20 -18.36 -4.95 13.45
N ALA A 21 -19.22 -4.00 13.85
CA ALA A 21 -20.52 -3.78 13.20
C ALA A 21 -20.37 -3.24 11.77
N SER A 22 -19.36 -2.40 11.51
CA SER A 22 -19.03 -1.93 10.16
C SER A 22 -18.55 -3.09 9.28
N PHE A 23 -17.71 -3.97 9.82
CA PHE A 23 -17.29 -5.21 9.16
C PHE A 23 -18.49 -6.12 8.83
N ALA A 24 -19.38 -6.36 9.80
CA ALA A 24 -20.59 -7.16 9.57
C ALA A 24 -21.53 -6.51 8.55
N ARG A 25 -21.61 -5.18 8.51
CA ARG A 25 -22.37 -4.43 7.51
C ARG A 25 -21.75 -4.55 6.12
N VAL A 26 -20.42 -4.49 6.00
CA VAL A 26 -19.72 -4.69 4.72
C VAL A 26 -19.92 -6.11 4.21
N LEU A 27 -19.83 -7.11 5.10
CA LEU A 27 -20.11 -8.52 4.76
C LEU A 27 -21.58 -8.77 4.41
N GLY A 28 -22.51 -7.98 4.96
CA GLY A 28 -23.94 -8.04 4.66
C GLY A 28 -24.40 -7.12 3.52
N ALA A 29 -23.55 -6.19 3.07
CA ALA A 29 -23.89 -5.23 2.04
C ALA A 29 -23.57 -5.81 0.66
N ASN A 30 -24.60 -5.94 -0.17
CA ASN A 30 -24.51 -6.53 -1.50
C ASN A 30 -23.90 -5.55 -2.54
N ARG A 31 -22.75 -4.95 -2.25
CA ARG A 31 -21.99 -4.13 -3.22
C ARG A 31 -20.48 -4.32 -3.04
N GLY A 32 -19.93 -5.22 -3.85
CA GLY A 32 -18.61 -5.03 -4.49
C GLY A 32 -17.36 -5.07 -3.61
N ALA A 33 -17.38 -5.71 -2.45
CA ALA A 33 -16.20 -5.83 -1.59
C ALA A 33 -15.49 -7.19 -1.68
N PHE A 34 -15.46 -7.80 -2.87
CA PHE A 34 -14.44 -8.73 -3.36
C PHE A 34 -14.55 -8.66 -4.89
N GLU A 35 -13.49 -8.30 -5.59
CA GLU A 35 -13.49 -7.93 -7.03
C GLU A 35 -13.84 -9.08 -8.00
N ASN A 36 -14.35 -10.20 -7.53
CA ASN A 36 -14.78 -11.33 -8.36
C ASN A 36 -16.28 -11.59 -8.22
N ALA A 37 -17.05 -11.09 -9.19
CA ALA A 37 -18.51 -11.21 -9.28
C ALA A 37 -19.04 -12.62 -9.64
N ASN A 38 -18.21 -13.66 -9.60
CA ASN A 38 -18.51 -14.96 -10.21
C ASN A 38 -18.88 -16.08 -9.22
N MET A 39 -18.93 -15.83 -7.91
CA MET A 39 -19.32 -16.85 -6.92
C MET A 39 -20.58 -16.43 -6.18
N SER A 40 -21.54 -17.35 -6.08
CA SER A 40 -22.76 -17.14 -5.29
C SER A 40 -22.45 -17.09 -3.80
N GLY A 41 -23.31 -16.45 -3.01
CA GLY A 41 -23.12 -16.31 -1.56
C GLY A 41 -23.08 -17.65 -0.79
N GLU A 42 -23.56 -18.74 -1.39
CA GLU A 42 -23.48 -20.09 -0.80
C GLU A 42 -22.11 -20.75 -1.07
N GLU A 43 -21.57 -20.58 -2.28
CA GLU A 43 -20.24 -21.06 -2.65
C GLU A 43 -19.14 -20.32 -1.87
N LEU A 44 -19.31 -19.01 -1.67
CA LEU A 44 -18.37 -18.19 -0.89
C LEU A 44 -18.29 -18.61 0.58
N ARG A 45 -19.37 -19.11 1.20
CA ARG A 45 -19.40 -19.45 2.64
C ARG A 45 -18.33 -20.45 3.05
N GLY A 46 -18.05 -21.46 2.21
CA GLY A 46 -17.00 -22.44 2.47
C GLY A 46 -15.58 -21.87 2.37
N HIS A 47 -15.42 -20.74 1.68
CA HIS A 47 -14.13 -20.10 1.42
C HIS A 47 -13.88 -18.86 2.30
N ILE A 48 -14.92 -18.21 2.84
CA ILE A 48 -14.79 -17.04 3.71
C ILE A 48 -13.89 -17.31 4.92
N GLY A 49 -14.00 -18.47 5.56
CA GLY A 49 -13.14 -18.83 6.70
C GLY A 49 -11.67 -19.04 6.34
N LYS A 50 -11.37 -19.20 5.04
CA LYS A 50 -10.01 -19.33 4.50
C LYS A 50 -9.55 -18.07 3.76
N ALA A 51 -10.44 -17.08 3.60
CA ALA A 51 -10.13 -15.85 2.92
C ALA A 51 -9.15 -15.03 3.76
N GLN A 52 -8.11 -14.52 3.11
CA GLN A 52 -7.14 -13.61 3.71
C GLN A 52 -7.31 -12.24 3.04
N ASP A 53 -7.24 -11.17 3.82
CA ASP A 53 -7.21 -9.81 3.27
C ASP A 53 -5.82 -9.59 2.67
N ASP A 54 -5.77 -9.23 1.39
CA ASP A 54 -4.51 -8.91 0.73
C ASP A 54 -4.09 -7.48 1.08
N LEU A 55 -2.97 -7.36 1.78
CA LEU A 55 -2.47 -6.09 2.28
C LEU A 55 -1.58 -5.38 1.25
N ASN A 56 -2.17 -5.08 0.09
CA ASN A 56 -1.46 -4.29 -0.91
C ASN A 56 -1.16 -2.86 -0.40
N PRO A 57 -0.13 -2.17 -0.93
CA PRO A 57 0.27 -0.85 -0.43
C PRO A 57 -0.85 0.20 -0.41
N LEU A 58 -1.81 0.14 -1.34
CA LEU A 58 -2.96 1.05 -1.37
C LEU A 58 -3.93 0.79 -0.20
N ARG A 59 -4.18 -0.48 0.10
CA ARG A 59 -4.97 -0.95 1.23
C ARG A 59 -4.30 -0.55 2.54
N VAL A 60 -3.01 -0.85 2.68
CA VAL A 60 -2.21 -0.50 3.86
C VAL A 60 -2.17 1.01 4.10
N ARG A 61 -2.02 1.83 3.04
CA ARG A 61 -2.05 3.29 3.18
C ARG A 61 -3.36 3.79 3.80
N THR A 62 -4.48 3.22 3.37
CA THR A 62 -5.80 3.56 3.91
C THR A 62 -5.90 3.19 5.39
N LEU A 63 -5.38 2.02 5.77
CA LEU A 63 -5.32 1.60 7.17
C LEU A 63 -4.42 2.52 8.00
N PHE A 64 -3.23 2.86 7.51
CA PHE A 64 -2.29 3.77 8.18
C PHE A 64 -2.87 5.18 8.37
N ARG A 65 -3.61 5.70 7.39
CA ARG A 65 -4.34 6.98 7.51
C ARG A 65 -5.49 6.95 8.51
N ALA A 66 -6.07 5.78 8.75
CA ALA A 66 -7.17 5.63 9.68
C ALA A 66 -6.71 5.61 11.15
N ILE A 67 -5.41 5.48 11.43
CA ILE A 67 -4.86 5.49 12.78
C ILE A 67 -5.04 6.89 13.39
N PRO A 68 -5.74 7.03 14.52
CA PRO A 68 -5.90 8.32 15.17
C PRO A 68 -4.56 8.89 15.65
N PRO A 69 -4.34 10.23 15.58
CA PRO A 69 -3.09 10.85 16.03
C PRO A 69 -2.72 10.54 17.49
N ALA A 70 -3.72 10.33 18.36
CA ALA A 70 -3.50 9.99 19.76
C ALA A 70 -2.90 8.57 19.96
N GLU A 71 -3.07 7.67 18.99
CA GLU A 71 -2.55 6.30 19.05
C GLU A 71 -1.16 6.17 18.43
N LEU A 72 -0.69 7.18 17.69
CA LEU A 72 0.63 7.16 17.05
C LEU A 72 1.79 7.00 18.05
N ALA A 73 1.63 7.55 19.26
CA ALA A 73 2.60 7.39 20.33
C ALA A 73 2.79 5.93 20.77
N LEU A 74 1.79 5.06 20.56
CA LEU A 74 1.90 3.63 20.85
C LEU A 74 2.80 2.89 19.85
N LEU A 75 2.97 3.47 18.66
CA LEU A 75 3.82 2.96 17.58
C LEU A 75 5.20 3.63 17.56
N ASP A 76 5.49 4.49 18.54
CA ASP A 76 6.68 5.37 18.54
C ASP A 76 6.76 6.28 17.30
N MET A 77 5.59 6.76 16.85
CA MET A 77 5.43 7.57 15.64
C MET A 77 4.81 8.93 15.96
N SER A 78 4.93 9.88 15.02
CA SER A 78 4.46 11.26 15.20
C SER A 78 3.65 11.77 14.02
N ALA A 79 2.57 12.51 14.27
CA ALA A 79 1.72 13.06 13.22
C ALA A 79 2.44 14.10 12.32
N GLY A 80 3.50 14.75 12.83
CA GLY A 80 4.16 15.85 12.12
C GLY A 80 5.23 15.40 11.11
N HIS A 81 6.03 14.39 11.44
CA HIS A 81 7.21 14.01 10.64
C HIS A 81 7.37 12.50 10.45
N GLY A 82 6.51 11.69 11.04
CA GLY A 82 6.63 10.24 11.01
C GLY A 82 5.27 9.59 11.08
N HIS A 83 4.30 10.08 10.30
CA HIS A 83 3.01 9.41 10.21
C HIS A 83 3.21 8.05 9.52
N PRO A 84 2.57 6.96 9.95
CA PRO A 84 2.79 5.62 9.39
C PRO A 84 2.64 5.54 7.87
N GLU A 85 1.76 6.36 7.29
CA GLU A 85 1.60 6.43 5.82
C GLU A 85 2.88 6.83 5.09
N ALA A 86 3.79 7.58 5.73
CA ALA A 86 5.04 8.04 5.14
C ALA A 86 6.08 6.93 5.01
N LEU A 87 5.83 5.74 5.56
CA LEU A 87 6.62 4.54 5.31
C LEU A 87 6.40 3.98 3.90
N LEU A 88 5.31 4.36 3.23
CA LEU A 88 5.01 3.96 1.86
C LEU A 88 5.61 4.96 0.88
N VAL A 89 6.33 4.43 -0.12
CA VAL A 89 7.05 5.25 -1.09
C VAL A 89 6.12 5.65 -2.26
N ASP A 90 5.64 6.88 -2.24
CA ASP A 90 4.88 7.46 -3.36
C ASP A 90 5.79 8.18 -4.38
N ASN A 91 6.92 8.71 -3.91
CA ASN A 91 7.90 9.41 -4.73
C ASN A 91 9.30 8.94 -4.37
N LEU A 92 10.05 8.44 -5.35
CA LEU A 92 11.43 8.05 -5.16
C LEU A 92 12.35 9.24 -5.45
N LEU A 93 13.16 9.63 -4.47
CA LEU A 93 14.17 10.67 -4.66
C LEU A 93 15.29 10.16 -5.56
N VAL A 94 15.62 10.94 -6.59
CA VAL A 94 16.72 10.62 -7.51
C VAL A 94 17.99 11.30 -7.00
N PRO A 95 19.05 10.54 -6.65
CA PRO A 95 20.31 11.12 -6.20
C PRO A 95 21.01 11.92 -7.31
N PRO A 96 21.73 13.00 -6.98
CA PRO A 96 22.49 13.79 -7.95
C PRO A 96 23.71 13.00 -8.47
N VAL A 97 24.26 13.45 -9.61
CA VAL A 97 25.38 12.79 -10.32
C VAL A 97 26.57 12.42 -9.43
N PRO A 98 27.02 13.24 -8.45
CA PRO A 98 28.15 12.86 -7.60
C PRO A 98 27.93 11.59 -6.76
N ILE A 99 26.67 11.23 -6.48
CA ILE A 99 26.30 10.01 -5.75
C ILE A 99 26.10 8.82 -6.70
N ARG A 100 25.86 9.08 -7.99
CA ARG A 100 25.69 8.08 -9.04
C ARG A 100 26.62 8.37 -10.24
N PRO A 101 27.95 8.27 -10.05
CA PRO A 101 28.92 8.71 -11.05
C PRO A 101 28.88 7.87 -12.33
N SER A 102 29.39 8.43 -13.42
CA SER A 102 29.62 7.71 -14.67
C SER A 102 31.11 7.72 -14.98
N VAL A 103 31.67 6.57 -15.33
CA VAL A 103 33.10 6.40 -15.63
C VAL A 103 33.26 6.09 -17.11
N VAL A 104 33.87 6.99 -17.87
CA VAL A 104 34.16 6.74 -19.29
C VAL A 104 35.24 5.66 -19.40
N ALA A 105 34.85 4.49 -19.92
CA ALA A 105 35.74 3.36 -20.12
C ALA A 105 36.17 3.35 -21.59
N ASP A 106 37.18 4.16 -21.93
CA ASP A 106 37.73 4.30 -23.29
C ASP A 106 36.75 4.93 -24.33
N PRO A 107 37.18 5.92 -25.13
CA PRO A 107 36.33 6.55 -26.16
C PRO A 107 35.70 5.57 -27.17
N THR A 108 36.20 4.33 -27.27
CA THR A 108 35.65 3.28 -28.13
C THR A 108 34.64 2.35 -27.45
N ARG A 109 34.58 2.29 -26.10
CA ARG A 109 33.75 1.31 -25.37
C ARG A 109 32.62 1.95 -24.53
N GLY A 110 32.47 3.28 -24.57
CA GLY A 110 31.36 4.00 -23.96
C GLY A 110 31.60 4.37 -22.50
N SER A 111 30.52 4.69 -21.77
CA SER A 111 30.55 4.94 -20.33
C SER A 111 30.09 3.72 -19.54
N ASN A 112 30.68 3.53 -18.37
CA ASN A 112 30.23 2.60 -17.33
C ASN A 112 29.47 3.41 -16.27
N GLU A 113 28.17 3.19 -16.18
CA GLU A 113 27.29 3.88 -15.24
C GLU A 113 27.32 3.22 -13.85
N ASP A 114 27.12 4.01 -12.79
CA ASP A 114 26.94 3.49 -11.43
C ASP A 114 25.70 2.59 -11.31
N ASP A 115 25.77 1.59 -10.42
CA ASP A 115 24.69 0.63 -10.18
C ASP A 115 23.38 1.31 -9.80
N LEU A 116 23.42 2.42 -9.06
CA LEU A 116 22.22 3.19 -8.73
C LEU A 116 21.56 3.74 -10.00
N THR A 117 22.34 4.21 -10.98
CA THR A 117 21.81 4.68 -12.25
C THR A 117 21.12 3.55 -13.01
N VAL A 118 21.73 2.36 -13.03
CA VAL A 118 21.15 1.18 -13.69
C VAL A 118 19.84 0.77 -13.01
N LYS A 119 19.81 0.67 -11.68
CA LYS A 119 18.59 0.31 -10.94
C LYS A 119 17.48 1.35 -11.03
N LEU A 120 17.82 2.64 -11.03
CA LEU A 120 16.83 3.69 -11.26
C LEU A 120 16.23 3.62 -12.67
N ALA A 121 17.01 3.25 -13.69
CA ALA A 121 16.50 3.07 -15.05
C ALA A 121 15.52 1.88 -15.13
N GLU A 122 15.81 0.77 -14.46
CA GLU A 122 14.91 -0.38 -14.35
C GLU A 122 13.58 0.01 -13.69
N VAL A 123 13.63 0.73 -12.55
CA VAL A 123 12.43 1.23 -11.85
C VAL A 123 11.59 2.13 -12.75
N VAL A 124 12.21 3.03 -13.51
CA VAL A 124 11.51 3.90 -14.47
C VAL A 124 10.86 3.08 -15.60
N ALA A 125 11.53 2.04 -16.09
CA ALA A 125 10.99 1.17 -17.14
C ALA A 125 9.71 0.45 -16.68
N VAL A 126 9.74 -0.22 -15.52
CA VAL A 126 8.58 -0.92 -14.95
C VAL A 126 7.43 0.06 -14.68
N ASN A 127 7.72 1.23 -14.10
CA ASN A 127 6.71 2.28 -13.87
C ASN A 127 6.01 2.74 -15.17
N ASN A 128 6.76 2.81 -16.28
CA ASN A 128 6.19 3.20 -17.57
C ASN A 128 5.34 2.07 -18.19
N ILE A 129 5.73 0.80 -18.01
CA ILE A 129 4.95 -0.36 -18.44
C ILE A 129 3.59 -0.34 -17.74
N ILE A 130 3.58 -0.27 -16.41
CA ILE A 130 2.35 -0.23 -15.59
C ILE A 130 1.49 0.96 -15.99
N ARG A 131 2.07 2.16 -16.10
CA ARG A 131 1.34 3.38 -16.49
C ARG A 131 0.68 3.25 -17.86
N THR A 132 1.39 2.68 -18.82
CA THR A 132 0.88 2.49 -20.19
C THR A 132 -0.20 1.44 -20.24
N ALA A 133 -0.03 0.33 -19.52
CA ALA A 133 -1.02 -0.72 -19.38
C ALA A 133 -2.34 -0.13 -18.84
N MET A 134 -2.27 0.62 -17.75
CA MET A 134 -3.45 1.28 -17.14
C MET A 134 -4.11 2.29 -18.09
N ALA A 135 -3.34 3.11 -18.80
CA ALA A 135 -3.88 4.10 -19.72
C ALA A 135 -4.52 3.50 -20.98
N GLY A 136 -4.06 2.33 -21.43
CA GLY A 136 -4.52 1.67 -22.65
C GLY A 136 -5.91 1.04 -22.57
N GLY A 137 -6.55 1.01 -21.38
CA GLY A 137 -7.94 0.56 -21.19
C GLY A 137 -8.21 -0.93 -21.45
N LYS A 138 -7.17 -1.72 -21.78
CA LYS A 138 -7.23 -3.17 -22.05
C LYS A 138 -6.33 -3.98 -21.13
N ALA A 139 -5.71 -3.36 -20.13
CA ALA A 139 -4.90 -4.09 -19.18
C ALA A 139 -5.78 -5.01 -18.34
N ASN A 140 -5.45 -6.30 -18.38
CA ASN A 140 -5.96 -7.26 -17.42
C ASN A 140 -5.31 -6.94 -16.06
N VAL A 141 -6.12 -6.93 -15.00
CA VAL A 141 -5.64 -6.73 -13.62
C VAL A 141 -4.51 -7.72 -13.29
N GLN A 142 -4.60 -8.97 -13.76
CA GLN A 142 -3.56 -9.97 -13.53
C GLN A 142 -2.21 -9.52 -14.09
N ASN A 143 -2.17 -9.02 -15.32
CA ASN A 143 -0.94 -8.57 -15.96
C ASN A 143 -0.33 -7.38 -15.21
N VAL A 144 -1.18 -6.46 -14.71
CA VAL A 144 -0.71 -5.32 -13.93
C VAL A 144 -0.12 -5.77 -12.60
N MET A 145 -0.71 -6.78 -11.95
CA MET A 145 -0.18 -7.33 -10.71
C MET A 145 1.12 -8.12 -10.95
N ASP A 146 1.21 -8.87 -12.04
CA ASP A 146 2.46 -9.57 -12.41
C ASP A 146 3.60 -8.57 -12.67
N ASP A 147 3.32 -7.45 -13.36
CA ASP A 147 4.28 -6.37 -13.57
C ASP A 147 4.61 -5.59 -12.28
N TRP A 148 3.69 -5.59 -11.31
CA TRP A 148 3.88 -4.94 -10.00
C TRP A 148 4.78 -5.76 -9.06
N ASP A 149 4.76 -7.07 -9.17
CA ASP A 149 5.54 -8.00 -8.34
C ASP A 149 6.98 -8.26 -8.86
N TYR A 150 7.30 -7.75 -10.06
CA TYR A 150 8.62 -7.88 -10.71
C TYR A 150 9.67 -6.93 -10.12
#